data_AF-A0AA35R9H2-F1
#
_entry.id   AF-A0AA35R9H2-F1
#
_cell.length_a   1.000
_cell.length_b   1.000
_cell.length_c   1.000
_cell.angle_alpha   90.00
_cell.angle_beta   90.00
_cell.angle_gamma   90.00
#
_symmetry.space_group_name_H-M   'P 1'
#
loop_
_entity.id
_entity.type
_entity.pdbx_description
1 polymer ?
#
loop_
_entity_poly.entity_id
_entity_poly.type
_entity_poly.pdbx_seq_one_letter_code
_entity_poly.pdbx_strand_id
1 'polypeptide(L)'
;ATPSSSTSLFISWTLEDSLTASSYTISYSNTNTDCLTHSRSDISPSGTSYTLDGLEEGTEYSITVTATLTGNGGTQEGSTTATTLTAAPSAPPTDVRVLVNSSTSITVQWGPVECRHQNGEVTGYWVRYG
;
A
#
# COMPACT_ATOMS: atom_id res chain seq x y z
N ALA A 1 -8.89 -1.57 -3.79
CA ALA A 1 -8.03 -1.06 -2.70
C ALA A 1 -6.84 -0.32 -3.31
N THR A 2 -6.22 0.60 -2.58
CA THR A 2 -5.04 1.36 -3.04
C THR A 2 -3.94 1.33 -1.99
N PRO A 3 -2.67 1.21 -2.36
CA PRO A 3 -1.58 1.24 -1.40
C PRO A 3 -1.42 2.61 -0.77
N SER A 4 -1.20 2.63 0.56
CA SER A 4 -0.99 3.86 1.33
C SER A 4 0.41 3.97 1.88
N SER A 5 1.03 2.85 2.23
CA SER A 5 2.41 2.79 2.73
C SER A 5 3.04 1.46 2.33
N SER A 6 4.30 1.23 2.75
CA SER A 6 4.93 -0.07 2.60
C SER A 6 4.34 -1.17 3.48
N THR A 7 3.56 -0.81 4.49
CA THR A 7 2.93 -1.77 5.41
C THR A 7 1.43 -1.52 5.56
N SER A 8 0.84 -0.72 4.67
CA SER A 8 -0.55 -0.30 4.78
C SER A 8 -1.26 -0.20 3.43
N LEU A 9 -2.54 -0.62 3.40
CA LEU A 9 -3.44 -0.52 2.26
C LEU A 9 -4.72 0.24 2.66
N PHE A 10 -5.11 1.22 1.87
CA PHE A 10 -6.40 1.89 1.99
C PHE A 10 -7.47 1.16 1.19
N ILE A 11 -8.55 0.81 1.87
CA ILE A 11 -9.70 0.12 1.31
C ILE A 11 -10.89 1.06 1.40
N SER A 12 -11.64 1.19 0.32
CA SER A 12 -12.90 1.89 0.29
C SER A 12 -13.95 1.02 -0.40
N TRP A 13 -15.17 1.06 0.12
CA TRP A 13 -16.31 0.33 -0.43
C TRP A 13 -17.56 1.21 -0.39
N THR A 14 -18.52 0.84 -1.22
CA THR A 14 -19.80 1.53 -1.33
C THR A 14 -20.91 0.48 -1.33
N LEU A 15 -21.93 0.69 -0.50
CA LEU A 15 -23.18 -0.05 -0.58
C LEU A 15 -24.09 0.58 -1.64
N GLU A 16 -25.06 -0.19 -2.12
CA GLU A 16 -26.15 0.40 -2.90
C GLU A 16 -27.01 1.33 -2.03
N ASP A 17 -27.51 2.43 -2.60
CA ASP A 17 -28.19 3.51 -1.87
C ASP A 17 -29.44 3.07 -1.06
N SER A 18 -30.01 1.90 -1.39
CA SER A 18 -31.17 1.33 -0.70
C SER A 18 -30.81 0.42 0.48
N LEU A 19 -29.51 0.14 0.69
CA LEU A 19 -29.03 -0.85 1.63
C LEU A 19 -28.37 -0.20 2.86
N THR A 20 -28.56 -0.83 4.02
CA THR A 20 -27.92 -0.42 5.27
C THR A 20 -27.14 -1.58 5.85
N ALA A 21 -25.82 -1.44 6.02
CA ALA A 21 -25.03 -2.46 6.71
C ALA A 21 -25.23 -2.36 8.23
N SER A 22 -25.33 -3.52 8.88
CA SER A 22 -25.23 -3.68 10.33
C SER A 22 -23.78 -3.84 10.79
N SER A 23 -22.91 -4.40 9.95
CA SER A 23 -21.47 -4.51 10.17
C SER A 23 -20.70 -4.71 8.87
N TYR A 24 -19.40 -4.42 8.89
CA TYR A 24 -18.47 -4.81 7.83
C TYR A 24 -17.39 -5.72 8.39
N THR A 25 -17.02 -6.71 7.61
CA THR A 25 -15.88 -7.58 7.86
C THR A 25 -14.93 -7.50 6.68
N ILE A 26 -13.67 -7.18 6.93
CA ILE A 26 -12.61 -7.20 5.92
C ILE A 26 -11.78 -8.44 6.17
N SER A 27 -11.67 -9.35 5.20
CA SER A 27 -10.72 -10.45 5.20
C SER A 27 -9.58 -10.14 4.23
N TYR A 28 -8.36 -10.50 4.60
CA TYR A 28 -7.18 -10.28 3.76
C TYR A 28 -6.16 -11.41 3.93
N SER A 29 -5.49 -11.77 2.84
CA SER A 29 -4.48 -12.82 2.79
C SER A 29 -3.39 -12.49 1.77
N ASN A 30 -2.16 -12.91 2.03
CA ASN A 30 -1.04 -12.75 1.11
C ASN A 30 -1.18 -13.77 -0.04
N THR A 31 -1.10 -13.32 -1.29
CA THR A 31 -1.27 -14.20 -2.46
C THR A 31 -0.13 -15.21 -2.64
N ASN A 32 1.03 -14.98 -2.01
CA ASN A 32 2.16 -15.92 -2.00
C ASN A 32 2.10 -16.96 -0.88
N THR A 33 1.32 -16.72 0.17
CA THR A 33 1.20 -17.63 1.32
C THR A 33 -0.27 -17.93 1.61
N ASP A 34 -0.78 -18.95 0.91
CA ASP A 34 -2.19 -19.44 0.92
C ASP A 34 -2.78 -19.85 2.29
N CYS A 35 -2.06 -19.72 3.41
CA CYS A 35 -2.47 -20.30 4.70
C CYS A 35 -2.88 -19.29 5.78
N LEU A 36 -2.62 -17.99 5.63
CA LEU A 36 -2.88 -17.01 6.68
C LEU A 36 -3.90 -15.96 6.26
N THR A 37 -5.16 -16.33 6.35
CA THR A 37 -6.28 -15.38 6.23
C THR A 37 -6.47 -14.64 7.54
N HIS A 38 -6.29 -13.33 7.49
CA HIS A 38 -6.60 -12.42 8.58
C HIS A 38 -7.96 -11.78 8.33
N SER A 39 -8.64 -11.34 9.39
CA SER A 39 -9.88 -10.59 9.25
C SER A 39 -10.01 -9.49 10.30
N ARG A 40 -10.76 -8.44 9.95
CA ARG A 40 -11.12 -7.31 10.80
C ARG A 40 -12.62 -7.11 10.76
N SER A 41 -13.24 -7.12 11.93
CA SER A 41 -14.68 -6.92 12.10
C SER A 41 -15.02 -5.68 12.93
N ASP A 42 -14.01 -4.91 13.35
CA ASP A 42 -14.16 -3.70 14.19
C ASP A 42 -14.51 -2.45 13.37
N ILE A 43 -15.35 -2.61 12.35
CA ILE A 43 -15.65 -1.55 11.38
C ILE A 43 -17.08 -1.07 11.62
N SER A 44 -17.22 0.23 11.83
CA SER A 44 -18.54 0.85 12.02
C SER A 44 -19.47 0.54 10.86
N PRO A 45 -20.78 0.29 11.09
CA PRO A 45 -21.78 0.17 10.02
C PRO A 45 -21.89 1.40 9.12
N SER A 46 -21.42 2.56 9.58
CA SER A 46 -21.32 3.79 8.78
C SER A 46 -19.97 3.95 8.07
N GLY A 47 -19.05 3.02 8.26
CA GLY A 47 -17.73 3.04 7.64
C GLY A 47 -17.82 2.71 6.15
N THR A 48 -17.24 3.56 5.32
CA THR A 48 -17.10 3.37 3.86
C THR A 48 -15.64 3.17 3.45
N SER A 49 -14.73 3.20 4.42
CA SER A 49 -13.31 2.99 4.21
C SER A 49 -12.63 2.48 5.47
N TYR A 50 -11.47 1.86 5.28
CA TYR A 50 -10.60 1.37 6.34
C TYR A 50 -9.17 1.25 5.83
N THR A 51 -8.21 1.50 6.71
CA THR A 51 -6.78 1.30 6.43
C THR A 51 -6.33 0.01 7.10
N LEU A 52 -5.91 -0.97 6.30
CA LEU A 52 -5.17 -2.11 6.82
C LEU A 52 -3.73 -1.66 7.08
N ASP A 53 -3.20 -1.99 8.25
CA ASP A 53 -1.84 -1.68 8.68
C ASP A 53 -1.14 -2.95 9.18
N GLY A 54 0.20 -2.92 9.25
CA GLY A 54 1.01 -4.06 9.70
C GLY A 54 1.12 -5.18 8.66
N LEU A 55 0.99 -4.82 7.38
CA LEU A 55 1.19 -5.71 6.25
C LEU A 55 2.68 -5.82 5.88
N GLU A 56 3.02 -6.86 5.15
CA GLU A 56 4.37 -7.08 4.63
C GLU A 56 4.63 -6.14 3.44
N GLU A 57 5.86 -5.67 3.30
CA GLU A 57 6.27 -4.73 2.25
C GLU A 57 6.41 -5.38 0.87
N GLY A 58 6.10 -4.62 -0.19
CA GLY A 58 6.15 -5.11 -1.57
C GLY A 58 5.33 -6.38 -1.84
N THR A 59 4.30 -6.62 -1.04
CA THR A 59 3.55 -7.88 -1.01
C THR A 59 2.14 -7.68 -1.52
N GLU A 60 1.68 -8.59 -2.39
CA GLU A 60 0.32 -8.57 -2.90
C GLU A 60 -0.63 -9.25 -1.93
N TYR A 61 -1.71 -8.55 -1.60
CA TYR A 61 -2.79 -9.03 -0.75
C TYR A 61 -4.08 -9.18 -1.56
N SER A 62 -4.76 -10.30 -1.36
CA SER A 62 -6.15 -10.49 -1.73
C SER A 62 -7.04 -10.03 -0.57
N ILE A 63 -7.91 -9.05 -0.83
CA ILE A 63 -8.77 -8.41 0.16
C ILE A 63 -10.23 -8.60 -0.24
N THR A 64 -11.04 -9.05 0.70
CA THR A 64 -12.49 -9.16 0.55
C THR A 64 -13.20 -8.37 1.63
N VAL A 65 -14.15 -7.54 1.24
CA VAL A 65 -15.02 -6.79 2.15
C VAL A 65 -16.41 -7.41 2.09
N THR A 66 -16.88 -7.92 3.22
CA THR A 66 -18.22 -8.47 3.40
C THR A 66 -19.04 -7.52 4.26
N ALA A 67 -20.08 -6.93 3.68
CA ALA A 67 -21.07 -6.11 4.37
C ALA A 67 -22.25 -6.99 4.79
N THR A 68 -22.60 -6.98 6.07
CA THR A 68 -23.81 -7.65 6.58
C THR A 68 -24.94 -6.64 6.56
N LEU A 69 -26.04 -6.93 5.87
CA LEU A 69 -27.15 -5.99 5.69
C LEU A 69 -28.19 -6.11 6.81
N THR A 70 -28.80 -4.98 7.16
CA THR A 70 -29.89 -4.89 8.13
C THR A 70 -31.22 -5.28 7.48
N GLY A 71 -32.04 -6.08 8.15
CA GLY A 71 -33.39 -6.43 7.73
C GLY A 71 -33.51 -7.86 7.20
N ASN A 72 -33.07 -8.11 5.97
CA ASN A 72 -33.21 -9.38 5.27
C ASN A 72 -32.05 -10.37 5.52
N GLY A 73 -31.03 -9.98 6.31
CA GLY A 73 -29.89 -10.85 6.63
C GLY A 73 -29.00 -11.19 5.43
N GLY A 74 -29.14 -10.45 4.33
CA GLY A 74 -28.28 -10.60 3.15
C GLY A 74 -26.86 -10.10 3.42
N THR A 75 -25.91 -10.60 2.65
CA THR A 75 -24.52 -10.12 2.65
C THR A 75 -24.16 -9.59 1.27
N GLN A 76 -23.41 -8.49 1.23
CA GLN A 76 -22.82 -7.98 0.00
C GLN A 76 -21.30 -8.09 0.11
N GLU A 77 -20.66 -8.68 -0.91
CA GLU A 77 -19.22 -8.90 -0.91
C GLU A 77 -18.56 -8.18 -2.07
N GLY A 78 -17.37 -7.64 -1.82
CA GLY A 78 -16.50 -7.06 -2.83
C GLY A 78 -15.06 -7.49 -2.61
N SER A 79 -14.44 -8.09 -3.62
CA SER A 79 -13.04 -8.53 -3.58
C SER A 79 -12.15 -7.67 -4.46
N THR A 80 -10.93 -7.43 -4.03
CA THR A 80 -9.92 -6.65 -4.75
C THR A 80 -8.53 -7.14 -4.35
N THR A 81 -7.56 -7.04 -5.26
CA THR A 81 -6.16 -7.26 -4.94
C THR A 81 -5.43 -5.92 -4.87
N ALA A 82 -4.44 -5.82 -3.99
CA ALA A 82 -3.56 -4.66 -3.93
C ALA A 82 -2.19 -5.05 -3.37
N THR A 83 -1.14 -4.46 -3.94
CA THR A 83 0.25 -4.66 -3.51
C THR A 83 0.66 -3.50 -2.61
N THR A 84 1.18 -3.79 -1.42
CA THR A 84 1.77 -2.76 -0.55
C THR A 84 2.93 -2.06 -1.26
N LEU A 85 3.21 -0.81 -0.88
CA LEU A 85 4.37 -0.13 -1.45
C LEU A 85 5.65 -0.87 -1.05
N THR A 86 6.69 -0.63 -1.82
CA THR A 86 8.05 -0.86 -1.38
C THR A 86 8.41 0.23 -0.35
N ALA A 87 9.16 -0.12 0.70
CA ALA A 87 9.61 0.89 1.65
C ALA A 87 10.58 1.87 0.99
N ALA A 88 10.64 3.09 1.53
CA ALA A 88 11.59 4.08 1.05
C ALA A 88 13.02 3.53 1.22
N PRO A 89 13.95 3.83 0.28
CA PRO A 89 15.33 3.42 0.45
C PRO A 89 15.88 3.95 1.78
N SER A 90 16.40 3.04 2.62
CA SER A 90 16.92 3.35 3.95
C SER A 90 18.34 3.92 3.93
N ALA A 91 18.98 3.96 2.76
CA ALA A 91 20.32 4.52 2.57
C ALA A 91 20.37 5.46 1.36
N PRO A 92 21.31 6.42 1.35
CA PRO A 92 21.53 7.28 0.20
C PRO A 92 22.08 6.50 -1.01
N PRO A 93 22.04 7.10 -2.22
CA PRO A 93 22.77 6.59 -3.38
C PRO A 93 24.26 6.45 -3.07
N THR A 94 24.90 5.42 -3.63
CA THR A 94 26.34 5.22 -3.45
C THR A 94 27.14 6.18 -4.33
N ASP A 95 28.43 6.38 -4.03
CA ASP A 95 29.39 7.06 -4.91
C ASP A 95 28.93 8.41 -5.52
N VAL A 96 28.34 9.28 -4.70
CA VAL A 96 27.90 10.61 -5.15
C VAL A 96 29.12 11.47 -5.48
N ARG A 97 29.27 11.84 -6.75
CA ARG A 97 30.37 12.65 -7.29
C ARG A 97 29.83 13.87 -8.04
N VAL A 98 30.58 14.96 -7.94
CA VAL A 98 30.30 16.20 -8.67
C VAL A 98 31.52 16.54 -9.51
N LEU A 99 31.31 16.73 -10.79
CA LEU A 99 32.31 17.14 -11.77
C LEU A 99 31.96 18.55 -12.23
N VAL A 100 32.87 19.50 -12.02
CA VAL A 100 32.70 20.87 -12.52
C VAL A 100 33.15 20.91 -13.96
N ASN A 101 32.22 21.16 -14.88
CA ASN A 101 32.51 21.22 -16.31
C ASN A 101 32.85 22.65 -16.76
N SER A 102 32.20 23.66 -16.17
CA SER A 102 32.46 25.07 -16.43
C SER A 102 31.96 25.96 -15.28
N SER A 103 32.14 27.27 -15.38
CA SER A 103 31.59 28.23 -14.42
C SER A 103 30.06 28.25 -14.33
N THR A 104 29.36 27.62 -15.28
CA THR A 104 27.89 27.54 -15.32
C THR A 104 27.36 26.12 -15.44
N SER A 105 28.22 25.10 -15.44
CA SER A 105 27.79 23.70 -15.57
C SER A 105 28.54 22.74 -14.67
N ILE A 106 27.76 21.88 -14.03
CA ILE A 106 28.23 20.76 -13.21
C ILE A 106 27.53 19.49 -13.69
N THR A 107 28.25 18.38 -13.63
CA THR A 107 27.70 17.03 -13.83
C THR A 107 27.68 16.34 -12.48
N VAL A 108 26.52 15.85 -12.06
CA VAL A 108 26.36 15.07 -10.83
C VAL A 108 26.18 13.61 -11.22
N GLN A 109 26.96 12.72 -10.63
CA GLN A 109 26.91 11.28 -10.85
C GLN A 109 26.73 10.58 -9.51
N TRP A 110 25.97 9.49 -9.50
CA TRP A 110 25.80 8.64 -8.32
C TRP A 110 25.60 7.19 -8.77
N GLY A 111 25.99 6.26 -7.91
CA GLY A 111 25.69 4.86 -8.00
C GLY A 111 24.30 4.52 -7.40
N PRO A 112 23.81 3.29 -7.62
CA PRO A 112 22.54 2.85 -7.06
C PRO A 112 22.56 2.80 -5.53
N VAL A 113 21.39 2.85 -4.90
CA VAL A 113 21.27 2.48 -3.48
C VAL A 113 21.57 0.99 -3.34
N GLU A 114 22.29 0.57 -2.31
CA GLU A 114 22.61 -0.84 -2.09
C GLU A 114 21.35 -1.68 -1.92
N CYS A 115 21.26 -2.87 -2.52
CA CYS A 115 20.03 -3.67 -2.55
C CYS A 115 19.40 -3.90 -1.18
N ARG A 116 20.22 -4.14 -0.14
CA ARG A 116 19.77 -4.30 1.26
C ARG A 116 19.09 -3.06 1.87
N HIS A 117 19.24 -1.91 1.21
CA HIS A 117 18.71 -0.63 1.63
C HIS A 117 17.75 -0.02 0.61
N GLN A 118 17.52 -0.64 -0.54
CA GLN A 118 16.57 -0.13 -1.52
C GLN A 118 15.13 -0.25 -1.01
N ASN A 119 14.88 -1.24 -0.14
CA ASN A 119 13.57 -1.56 0.42
C ASN A 119 12.49 -1.77 -0.66
N GLY A 120 12.94 -2.25 -1.84
CA GLY A 120 12.18 -2.53 -3.06
C GLY A 120 12.73 -1.78 -4.27
N GLU A 121 11.98 -1.68 -5.37
CA GLU A 121 12.50 -1.07 -6.60
C GLU A 121 12.65 0.46 -6.49
N VAL A 122 13.83 0.99 -6.82
CA VAL A 122 14.08 2.44 -6.86
C VAL A 122 13.40 3.04 -8.08
N THR A 123 12.36 3.84 -7.86
CA THR A 123 11.53 4.43 -8.93
C THR A 123 12.09 5.74 -9.52
N GLY A 124 13.03 6.40 -8.84
CA GLY A 124 13.65 7.64 -9.33
C GLY A 124 14.57 8.33 -8.33
N TYR A 125 15.21 9.43 -8.77
CA TYR A 125 16.12 10.26 -7.96
C TYR A 125 15.70 11.74 -8.03
N TRP A 126 15.78 12.44 -6.89
CA TRP A 126 15.53 13.88 -6.80
C TRP A 126 16.85 14.64 -6.62
N VAL A 127 17.14 15.59 -7.51
CA VAL A 127 18.33 16.45 -7.42
C VAL A 127 17.88 17.86 -7.02
N ARG A 128 18.49 18.40 -5.97
CA ARG A 128 18.23 19.77 -5.48
C ARG A 128 19.54 20.56 -5.48
N TYR A 129 19.52 21.77 -6.03
CA TYR A 129 20.63 22.73 -6.03
C TYR A 129 20.11 24.07 -5.47
N GLY A 130 20.95 24.83 -4.78
CA GLY A 130 20.59 26.08 -4.11
C GLY A 130 21.82 26.89 -3.70
#